data_AF-A0A961JNV4-F1
#
_entry.id   AF-A0A961JNV4-F1
#
_cell.length_a   1.000
_cell.length_b   1.000
_cell.length_c   1.000
_cell.angle_alpha   90.00
_cell.angle_beta   90.00
_cell.angle_gamma   90.00
#
_symmetry.space_group_name_H-M   'P 1'
#
loop_
_entity.id
_entity.type
_entity.pdbx_description
1 polymer ?
#
loop_
_entity_poly.entity_id
_entity_poly.type
_entity_poly.pdbx_seq_one_letter_code
_entity_poly.pdbx_strand_id
1 'polypeptide(L)'
;MNAASVVFAPLVPWPAIWGAGALFSALLLIALWRGLAGWPLRALAAGALLVALAQPSLQTEERAPLSDILVVLVDESASQRLDDRADQSAAALAALEREAQARGLEIRRATVGDGADNRGTLAMTALSEALADLPRDRVAGMVLV
;
A
#
# COMPACT_ATOMS: atom_id res chain seq x y z
N MET A 1 -8.79 3.56 3.93
CA MET A 1 -9.62 3.74 2.73
C MET A 1 -9.89 2.34 2.18
N ASN A 2 -11.14 1.89 2.21
CA ASN A 2 -11.46 0.53 1.77
C ASN A 2 -11.48 0.50 0.24
N ALA A 3 -10.58 -0.26 -0.38
CA ALA A 3 -10.62 -0.52 -1.81
C ALA A 3 -11.57 -1.71 -2.01
N ALA A 4 -12.71 -1.47 -2.65
CA ALA A 4 -13.60 -2.54 -3.11
C ALA A 4 -13.22 -2.88 -4.56
N SER A 5 -12.85 -4.12 -4.82
CA SER A 5 -12.58 -4.64 -6.16
C SER A 5 -13.55 -5.78 -6.49
N VAL A 6 -13.95 -5.88 -7.76
CA VAL A 6 -14.73 -7.02 -8.25
C VAL A 6 -13.76 -7.97 -8.95
N VAL A 7 -13.63 -9.18 -8.42
CA VAL A 7 -12.78 -10.23 -8.98
C VAL A 7 -13.66 -11.33 -9.54
N PHE A 8 -13.29 -11.87 -10.70
CA PHE A 8 -13.95 -13.02 -11.31
C PHE A 8 -13.12 -14.27 -11.05
N ALA A 9 -13.67 -15.20 -10.27
CA ALA A 9 -13.04 -16.48 -9.93
C ALA A 9 -13.87 -17.61 -10.54
N PRO A 10 -13.79 -17.83 -11.87
CA PRO A 10 -14.75 -18.69 -12.56
C PRO A 10 -14.61 -20.16 -12.13
N LEU A 11 -15.76 -20.84 -11.96
CA LEU A 11 -15.83 -22.25 -11.56
C LEU A 11 -15.24 -23.19 -12.62
N VAL A 12 -15.18 -22.73 -13.87
CA VAL A 12 -14.65 -23.46 -15.03
C VAL A 12 -13.75 -22.53 -15.84
N PRO A 13 -12.83 -23.05 -16.67
CA PRO A 13 -11.98 -22.21 -17.52
C PRO A 13 -12.78 -21.25 -18.40
N TRP A 14 -12.29 -20.02 -18.56
CA TRP A 14 -12.92 -18.99 -19.41
C TRP A 14 -13.35 -19.47 -20.80
N PRO A 15 -12.56 -20.27 -21.54
CA PRO A 15 -12.98 -20.80 -22.84
C PRO A 15 -14.29 -21.60 -22.79
N ALA A 16 -14.55 -22.33 -21.71
CA ALA A 16 -15.79 -23.09 -21.54
C ALA A 16 -16.99 -22.16 -21.36
N ILE A 17 -16.83 -21.06 -20.61
CA ILE A 17 -17.86 -20.03 -20.43
C ILE A 17 -18.16 -19.34 -21.77
N TRP A 18 -17.11 -18.98 -22.54
CA TRP A 18 -17.30 -18.41 -23.87
C TRP A 18 -18.01 -19.36 -24.83
N GLY A 19 -17.64 -20.65 -24.81
CA GLY A 19 -18.32 -21.67 -25.60
C GLY A 19 -19.80 -21.80 -25.24
N ALA A 20 -20.12 -21.87 -23.95
CA ALA A 20 -21.50 -21.90 -23.47
C ALA A 20 -22.28 -20.63 -23.85
N GLY A 21 -21.65 -19.46 -23.72
CA GLY A 21 -22.23 -18.18 -24.11
C GLY A 21 -22.55 -18.10 -25.60
N ALA A 22 -21.64 -18.58 -26.46
CA ALA A 22 -21.86 -18.65 -27.90
C ALA A 22 -23.03 -19.59 -28.24
N LEU A 23 -23.09 -20.77 -27.60
CA LEU A 23 -24.17 -21.73 -27.79
C LEU A 23 -25.53 -21.15 -27.36
N PHE A 24 -25.62 -20.56 -26.16
CA PHE A 24 -26.87 -19.93 -25.70
C PHE A 24 -27.30 -18.78 -26.62
N SER A 25 -26.37 -17.96 -27.08
CA SER A 25 -26.65 -16.88 -28.02
C SER A 25 -27.23 -17.41 -29.33
N ALA A 26 -26.65 -18.46 -29.91
CA ALA A 26 -27.18 -19.09 -31.12
C ALA A 26 -28.60 -19.63 -30.92
N LEU A 27 -28.85 -20.33 -29.81
CA LEU A 27 -30.18 -20.87 -29.49
C LEU A 27 -31.22 -19.77 -29.27
N LEU A 28 -30.84 -18.66 -28.62
CA LEU A 28 -31.72 -17.51 -28.39
C LEU A 28 -32.03 -16.77 -29.69
N LEU A 29 -31.06 -16.60 -30.59
CA LEU A 29 -31.29 -16.02 -31.91
C LEU A 29 -32.28 -16.86 -32.72
N ILE A 30 -32.12 -18.18 -32.72
CA ILE A 30 -33.07 -19.09 -33.37
C ILE A 30 -34.45 -19.00 -32.71
N ALA A 31 -34.51 -18.92 -31.38
CA ALA A 31 -35.78 -18.79 -30.66
C ALA A 31 -36.51 -17.49 -30.99
N LEU A 32 -35.77 -16.39 -31.12
CA LEU A 32 -36.28 -15.10 -31.51
C LEU A 32 -36.77 -15.10 -32.97
N TRP A 33 -35.97 -15.63 -33.90
CA TRP A 33 -36.35 -15.75 -35.32
C TRP A 33 -37.58 -16.63 -35.54
N ARG A 34 -37.76 -17.66 -34.70
CA ARG A 34 -38.94 -18.54 -34.74
C ARG A 34 -40.13 -18.00 -33.94
N GLY A 35 -40.01 -16.82 -33.33
CA GLY A 35 -41.09 -16.20 -32.54
C GLY A 35 -41.52 -17.05 -31.34
N LEU A 36 -40.62 -17.86 -30.76
CA LEU A 36 -40.95 -18.77 -29.67
C LEU A 36 -41.26 -17.97 -28.39
N ALA A 37 -42.48 -18.16 -27.86
CA ALA A 37 -42.86 -17.60 -26.57
C ALA A 37 -41.92 -18.09 -25.46
N GLY A 38 -41.58 -17.19 -24.53
CA GLY A 38 -40.68 -17.48 -23.41
C GLY A 38 -39.18 -17.33 -23.71
N TRP A 39 -38.79 -16.82 -24.89
CA TRP A 39 -37.39 -16.46 -25.17
C TRP A 39 -36.78 -15.49 -24.13
N PRO A 40 -37.51 -14.51 -23.54
CA PRO A 40 -36.91 -13.61 -22.55
C PRO A 40 -36.55 -14.34 -21.26
N LEU A 41 -37.39 -15.29 -20.82
CA LEU A 41 -37.12 -16.11 -19.63
C LEU A 41 -35.93 -17.04 -19.86
N ARG A 42 -35.80 -17.60 -21.07
CA ARG A 42 -34.63 -18.41 -21.45
C ARG A 42 -33.35 -17.57 -21.48
N ALA A 43 -33.42 -16.34 -21.96
CA ALA A 43 -32.29 -15.40 -21.97
C ALA A 43 -31.86 -15.06 -20.54
N LEU A 44 -32.82 -14.78 -19.65
CA LEU A 44 -32.56 -14.51 -18.24
C LEU A 44 -31.91 -15.72 -17.55
N ALA A 45 -32.45 -16.93 -17.77
CA ALA A 45 -31.88 -18.16 -17.20
C ALA A 45 -30.45 -18.43 -17.69
N ALA A 46 -30.20 -18.28 -19.00
CA ALA A 46 -28.86 -18.42 -19.58
C ALA A 46 -27.89 -17.37 -19.01
N GLY A 47 -28.34 -16.11 -18.91
CA GLY A 47 -27.55 -15.03 -18.30
C GLY A 47 -27.21 -15.30 -16.84
N ALA A 48 -28.20 -15.72 -16.03
CA ALA A 48 -28.00 -16.08 -14.63
C ALA A 48 -27.00 -17.23 -14.48
N LEU A 49 -27.08 -18.25 -15.33
CA LEU A 49 -26.13 -19.37 -15.33
C LEU A 49 -24.71 -18.92 -15.69
N LEU A 50 -24.53 -18.09 -16.71
CA LEU A 50 -23.20 -17.58 -17.10
C LEU A 50 -22.59 -16.70 -16.00
N VAL A 51 -23.39 -15.84 -15.36
CA VAL A 51 -22.95 -15.03 -14.22
C VAL A 51 -22.55 -15.91 -13.04
N ALA A 52 -23.33 -16.95 -12.75
CA ALA A 52 -23.00 -17.91 -11.70
C ALA A 52 -21.68 -18.64 -11.99
N LEU A 53 -21.43 -19.04 -13.25
CA LEU A 53 -20.18 -19.67 -13.66
C LEU A 53 -18.98 -18.73 -13.61
N ALA A 54 -19.17 -17.45 -13.94
CA ALA A 54 -18.13 -16.42 -13.87
C ALA A 54 -17.73 -16.08 -12.42
N GLN A 55 -18.60 -16.39 -11.45
CA GLN A 55 -18.39 -16.20 -10.01
C GLN A 55 -17.83 -14.80 -9.68
N PRO A 56 -18.61 -13.72 -9.88
CA PRO A 56 -18.21 -12.41 -9.43
C PRO A 56 -18.13 -12.39 -7.90
N SER A 57 -16.98 -12.00 -7.37
CA SER A 57 -16.73 -11.85 -5.94
C SER A 57 -16.40 -10.40 -5.64
N LEU A 58 -17.12 -9.81 -4.67
CA LEU A 58 -16.80 -8.49 -4.15
C LEU A 58 -15.74 -8.67 -3.07
N GLN A 59 -14.52 -8.24 -3.38
CA GLN A 59 -13.40 -8.28 -2.45
C GLN A 59 -13.25 -6.91 -1.80
N THR A 60 -13.48 -6.88 -0.49
CA THR A 60 -13.20 -5.70 0.34
C THR A 60 -11.88 -5.93 1.02
N GLU A 61 -10.83 -5.21 0.61
CA GLU A 61 -9.54 -5.26 1.31
C GLU A 61 -9.56 -4.31 2.50
N GLU A 62 -9.51 -4.88 3.70
CA GLU A 62 -9.31 -4.14 4.94
C GLU A 62 -7.80 -3.87 5.10
N ARG A 63 -7.32 -2.78 4.48
CA ARG A 63 -5.94 -2.31 4.69
C ARG A 63 -5.93 -1.39 5.89
N ALA A 64 -5.36 -1.85 7.00
CA ALA A 64 -4.91 -0.98 8.08
C ALA A 64 -3.53 -0.43 7.69
N PRO A 65 -3.40 0.83 7.21
CA PRO A 65 -2.08 1.39 6.96
C PRO A 65 -1.35 1.48 8.30
N LEU A 66 -0.19 0.82 8.39
CA LEU A 66 0.70 1.05 9.52
C LEU A 66 1.24 2.48 9.42
N SER A 67 1.44 3.17 10.55
CA SER A 67 2.08 4.49 10.56
C SER A 67 3.45 4.43 9.91
N ASP A 68 3.78 5.37 9.04
CA ASP A 68 5.13 5.44 8.48
C ASP A 68 6.12 6.00 9.51
N ILE A 69 7.40 5.74 9.31
CA ILE A 69 8.49 6.06 10.25
C ILE A 69 9.34 7.20 9.68
N LEU A 70 9.54 8.25 10.48
CA LEU A 70 10.53 9.30 10.26
C LEU A 70 11.78 8.98 11.10
N VAL A 71 12.92 8.77 10.44
CA VAL A 71 14.20 8.58 11.13
C VAL A 71 14.85 9.95 11.32
N VAL A 72 15.15 10.31 12.56
CA VAL A 72 15.84 11.56 12.90
C VAL A 72 17.19 11.21 13.52
N LEU A 73 18.26 11.60 12.83
CA LEU A 73 19.61 11.53 13.36
C LEU A 73 19.92 12.84 14.06
N VAL A 74 20.31 12.76 15.33
CA VAL A 74 20.71 13.91 16.14
C VAL A 74 22.24 13.91 16.20
N ASP A 75 22.87 14.92 15.62
CA ASP A 75 24.31 15.11 15.68
C ASP A 75 24.68 15.71 17.05
N GLU A 76 25.40 14.93 17.86
CA GLU A 76 25.96 15.30 19.16
C GLU A 76 27.51 15.40 19.10
N SER A 77 28.07 15.54 17.89
CA SER A 77 29.51 15.78 17.68
C SER A 77 29.99 17.04 18.39
N ALA A 78 31.31 17.14 18.60
CA ALA A 78 31.90 18.32 19.23
C ALA A 78 31.58 19.63 18.49
N SER A 79 31.40 19.59 17.17
CA SER A 79 31.00 20.75 16.35
C SER A 79 29.59 21.28 16.63
N GLN A 80 28.72 20.46 17.23
CA GLN A 80 27.34 20.84 17.56
C GLN A 80 27.23 21.54 18.92
N ARG A 81 28.31 21.55 19.70
CA ARG A 81 28.42 22.32 20.96
C ARG A 81 28.94 23.74 20.77
N LEU A 82 29.13 24.18 19.53
CA LEU A 82 29.65 25.51 19.22
C LEU A 82 28.51 26.53 19.22
N ASP A 83 28.66 27.55 20.06
CA ASP A 83 27.75 28.69 20.13
C ASP A 83 26.30 28.26 20.44
N ASP A 84 25.33 28.70 19.64
CA ASP A 84 23.90 28.42 19.81
C ASP A 84 23.41 27.17 19.05
N ARG A 85 24.32 26.39 18.44
CA ARG A 85 23.94 25.22 17.61
C ARG A 85 23.18 24.16 18.38
N ALA A 86 23.53 23.91 19.64
CA ALA A 86 22.82 22.95 20.47
C ALA A 86 21.34 23.35 20.66
N ASP A 87 21.09 24.65 20.86
CA ASP A 87 19.74 25.19 21.00
C ASP A 87 18.99 25.16 19.65
N GLN A 88 19.67 25.45 18.54
CA GLN A 88 19.10 25.34 17.19
C GLN A 88 18.69 23.90 16.85
N SER A 89 19.56 22.91 17.11
CA SER A 89 19.27 21.50 16.86
C SER A 89 18.15 20.99 17.76
N ALA A 90 18.11 21.39 19.04
CA ALA A 90 17.00 21.05 19.94
C ALA A 90 15.66 21.63 19.45
N ALA A 91 15.65 22.89 18.99
CA ALA A 91 14.46 23.52 18.44
C ALA A 91 13.99 22.85 17.13
N ALA A 92 14.92 22.48 16.24
CA ALA A 92 14.63 21.77 15.01
C ALA A 92 14.07 20.36 15.28
N LEU A 93 14.65 19.61 16.23
CA LEU A 93 14.13 18.31 16.66
C LEU A 93 12.70 18.44 17.19
N ALA A 94 12.42 19.41 18.06
CA ALA A 94 11.08 19.65 18.58
C ALA A 94 10.07 20.06 17.48
N ALA A 95 10.51 20.76 16.43
CA ALA A 95 9.68 21.08 15.28
C ALA A 95 9.35 19.84 14.44
N LEU A 96 10.34 18.98 14.17
CA LEU A 96 10.14 17.72 13.47
C LEU A 96 9.19 16.79 14.23
N GLU A 97 9.29 16.75 15.56
CA GLU A 97 8.42 15.91 16.39
C GLU A 97 6.95 16.30 16.31
N ARG A 98 6.68 17.60 16.35
CA ARG A 98 5.31 18.12 16.19
C ARG A 98 4.74 17.82 14.81
N GLU A 99 5.55 18.02 13.76
CA GLU A 99 5.11 17.76 12.38
C GLU A 99 4.86 16.27 12.13
N ALA A 100 5.76 15.40 12.63
CA ALA A 100 5.59 13.96 12.55
C ALA A 100 4.33 13.50 13.28
N GLN A 101 4.08 14.00 14.49
CA GLN A 101 2.85 13.71 15.22
C GLN A 101 1.59 14.19 14.46
N ALA A 102 1.62 15.40 13.90
CA ALA A 102 0.51 15.95 13.11
C ALA A 102 0.21 15.11 11.85
N ARG A 103 1.23 14.45 11.28
CA ARG A 103 1.12 13.53 10.14
C ARG A 103 0.87 12.08 10.53
N GLY A 104 0.82 11.75 11.83
CA GLY A 104 0.66 10.38 12.31
C GLY A 104 1.88 9.48 12.06
N LEU A 105 3.06 10.07 11.90
CA LEU A 105 4.33 9.37 11.73
C LEU A 105 4.90 8.90 13.08
N GLU A 106 5.51 7.73 13.09
CA GLU A 106 6.32 7.23 14.18
C GLU A 106 7.74 7.80 14.07
N ILE A 107 8.34 8.23 15.17
CA ILE A 107 9.68 8.83 15.15
C ILE A 107 10.69 7.84 15.71
N ARG A 108 11.73 7.57 14.92
CA ARG A 108 12.90 6.84 15.40
C ARG A 108 14.10 7.77 15.49
N ARG A 109 14.53 8.04 16.73
CA ARG A 109 15.72 8.85 17.01
C ARG A 109 16.97 7.97 17.02
N ALA A 110 18.05 8.44 16.42
CA ALA A 110 19.39 7.88 16.53
C ALA A 110 20.40 9.00 16.77
N THR A 111 21.34 8.81 17.67
CA THR A 111 22.36 9.83 17.97
C THR A 111 23.62 9.53 17.18
N VAL A 112 24.26 10.57 16.66
CA VAL A 112 25.55 10.49 15.97
C VAL A 112 26.57 11.31 16.73
N GLY A 113 27.61 10.66 17.24
CA GLY A 113 28.73 11.34 17.90
C GLY A 113 29.97 11.43 17.03
N ASP A 114 31.06 11.91 17.63
CA ASP A 114 32.38 11.91 17.01
C ASP A 114 32.89 10.48 16.82
N GLY A 115 33.38 10.18 15.61
CA GLY A 115 34.04 8.92 15.31
C GLY A 115 35.39 8.80 16.01
N ALA A 116 35.69 7.60 16.51
CA ALA A 116 36.99 7.28 17.12
C ALA A 116 38.16 7.61 16.16
N ASP A 117 39.29 8.03 16.73
CA ASP A 117 40.51 8.41 16.02
C ASP A 117 40.34 9.58 15.05
N ASN A 118 39.52 10.57 15.42
CA ASN A 118 39.29 11.79 14.64
C ASN A 118 38.74 11.51 13.23
N ARG A 119 37.91 10.46 13.10
CA ARG A 119 37.27 10.08 11.84
C ARG A 119 36.07 10.94 11.46
N GLY A 120 35.83 12.04 12.19
CA GLY A 120 34.70 12.95 11.99
C GLY A 120 33.36 12.32 12.36
N THR A 121 32.27 12.89 11.86
CA THR A 121 30.89 12.44 12.14
C THR A 121 30.53 11.23 11.27
N LEU A 122 30.31 10.07 11.89
CA LEU A 122 29.97 8.81 11.18
C LEU A 122 28.48 8.67 10.88
N ALA A 123 27.84 9.71 10.33
CA ALA A 123 26.40 9.79 10.13
C ALA A 123 25.82 8.63 9.29
N MET A 124 26.52 8.20 8.23
CA MET A 124 26.07 7.09 7.39
C MET A 124 26.14 5.73 8.08
N THR A 125 27.06 5.57 9.04
CA THR A 125 27.17 4.33 9.83
C THR A 125 26.00 4.26 10.81
N ALA A 126 25.79 5.33 11.57
CA ALA A 126 24.65 5.44 12.49
C ALA A 126 23.30 5.31 11.76
N LEU A 127 23.18 5.85 10.54
CA LEU A 127 22.00 5.66 9.71
C LEU A 127 21.79 4.20 9.32
N SER A 128 22.86 3.52 8.91
CA SER A 128 22.79 2.11 8.50
C SER A 128 22.39 1.21 9.68
N GLU A 129 22.90 1.50 10.88
CA GLU A 129 22.51 0.82 12.12
C GLU A 129 21.05 1.11 12.49
N ALA A 130 20.63 2.38 12.43
CA ALA A 130 19.24 2.76 12.71
C ALA A 130 18.25 2.09 11.74
N LEU A 131 18.62 1.92 10.47
CA LEU A 131 17.80 1.24 9.47
C LEU A 131 17.83 -0.29 9.59
N ALA A 132 18.80 -0.87 10.29
CA ALA A 132 18.89 -2.33 10.44
C ALA A 132 17.74 -2.89 11.29
N ASP A 133 17.26 -2.10 12.25
CA ASP A 133 16.18 -2.48 13.17
C ASP A 133 14.77 -2.09 12.68
N LEU A 134 14.65 -1.52 11.47
CA LEU A 134 13.39 -0.97 10.96
C LEU A 134 12.86 -1.68 9.69
N PRO A 135 11.54 -1.83 9.56
CA PRO A 135 10.91 -2.25 8.31
C PRO A 135 11.08 -1.17 7.24
N ARG A 136 11.90 -1.46 6.21
CA ARG A 136 12.32 -0.49 5.18
C ARG A 136 11.16 0.06 4.34
N ASP A 137 10.10 -0.73 4.19
CA ASP A 137 8.87 -0.37 3.49
C ASP A 137 8.02 0.67 4.23
N ARG A 138 8.30 0.93 5.53
CA ARG A 138 7.65 1.97 6.33
C ARG A 138 8.47 3.24 6.49
N VAL A 139 9.70 3.32 6.00
CA VAL A 139 10.53 4.53 6.16
C VAL A 139 10.08 5.62 5.19
N ALA A 140 9.40 6.65 5.70
CA ALA A 140 8.92 7.78 4.89
C ALA A 140 10.02 8.80 4.58
N GLY A 141 11.02 8.93 5.46
CA GLY A 141 12.09 9.90 5.31
C GLY A 141 13.15 9.83 6.40
N MET A 142 14.28 10.49 6.14
CA MET A 142 15.44 10.53 7.02
C MET A 142 15.94 11.98 7.07
N VAL A 143 16.16 12.50 8.29
CA VAL A 143 16.64 13.87 8.52
C VAL A 143 17.78 13.85 9.53
N LEU A 144 18.84 14.59 9.26
CA LEU A 144 19.94 14.85 10.20
C LEU A 144 19.80 16.27 10.75
N VAL A 145 19.90 16.42 12.07
CA VAL A 145 19.73 17.68 12.83
C VAL A 145 20.86 17.87 13.81
#